data_AF-A0A967SJF2-F1
#
_entry.id   AF-A0A967SJF2-F1
#
_cell.length_a   1.000
_cell.length_b   1.000
_cell.length_c   1.000
_cell.angle_alpha   90.00
_cell.angle_beta   90.00
_cell.angle_gamma   90.00
#
_symmetry.space_group_name_H-M   'P 1'
#
loop_
_entity.id
_entity.type
_entity.pdbx_description
1 polymer ?
#
loop_
_entity_poly.entity_id
_entity_poly.type
_entity_poly.pdbx_seq_one_letter_code
_entity_poly.pdbx_strand_id
1 'polypeptide(L)'
;LRHPRAVSEADALTRGGFRLVLDDERAGEHAGDVRRIVLCSGKVYYDLTGSDDHDEAGDVAVVRVEQLYPMPRSALRAVIDRYPGAKEVVWVQEEPANMGAWTYMRPWLQRLAGDDRAVGYVGRPERASPAEGYKKAHDDQQARIVREAFRADPVESPRASVMVKEPGRSGAEAAD
;
A
#
# COMPACT_ATOMS: atom_id res chain seq x y z
N LEU A 1 -3.35 15.17 -15.67
CA LEU A 1 -2.70 15.52 -16.94
C LEU A 1 -1.78 16.75 -16.87
N ARG A 2 -2.05 17.75 -16.01
CA ARG A 2 -1.22 18.98 -15.90
C ARG A 2 -0.49 19.10 -14.55
N HIS A 3 -0.26 17.98 -13.87
CA HIS A 3 0.40 18.02 -12.57
C HIS A 3 1.88 18.39 -12.77
N PRO A 4 2.43 19.38 -12.05
CA PRO A 4 3.78 19.90 -12.31
C PRO A 4 4.89 18.87 -12.10
N ARG A 5 4.67 17.87 -11.23
CA ARG A 5 5.60 16.74 -11.03
C ARG A 5 5.36 15.56 -11.96
N ALA A 6 4.28 15.58 -12.75
CA ALA A 6 4.00 14.53 -13.74
C ALA A 6 4.62 14.90 -15.09
N VAL A 7 5.95 15.03 -15.10
CA VAL A 7 6.78 15.40 -16.26
C VAL A 7 7.87 14.35 -16.47
N SER A 8 8.49 14.34 -17.64
CA SER A 8 9.59 13.44 -17.95
C SER A 8 10.64 14.14 -18.79
N GLU A 9 11.90 13.89 -18.49
CA GLU A 9 13.01 14.33 -19.32
C GLU A 9 12.98 13.60 -20.66
N ALA A 10 13.45 14.26 -21.73
CA ALA A 10 13.53 13.67 -23.07
C ALA A 10 14.35 12.36 -23.06
N ASP A 11 15.30 12.25 -22.14
CA ASP A 11 16.14 11.07 -22.02
C ASP A 11 15.37 9.81 -21.60
N ALA A 12 14.40 9.96 -20.70
CA ALA A 12 13.56 8.86 -20.25
C ALA A 12 12.75 8.24 -21.40
N LEU A 13 12.51 9.00 -22.47
CA LEU A 13 11.78 8.55 -23.67
C LEU A 13 12.71 7.98 -24.75
N THR A 14 13.96 8.44 -24.83
CA THR A 14 14.90 8.06 -25.89
C THR A 14 15.81 6.91 -25.49
N ARG A 15 16.19 6.82 -24.22
CA ARG A 15 17.08 5.77 -23.67
C ARG A 15 16.40 4.92 -22.61
N GLY A 16 15.24 5.34 -22.10
CA GLY A 16 14.46 4.58 -21.15
C GLY A 16 13.56 3.52 -21.79
N GLY A 17 12.66 3.00 -20.97
CA GLY A 17 11.66 2.03 -21.38
C GLY A 17 10.59 1.93 -20.30
N PHE A 18 9.54 1.17 -20.58
CA PHE A 18 8.48 0.97 -19.59
C PHE A 18 9.05 0.24 -18.35
N ARG A 19 8.89 0.87 -17.19
CA ARG A 19 9.35 0.36 -15.91
C ARG A 19 8.15 -0.24 -15.18
N LEU A 20 8.19 -1.54 -14.92
CA LEU A 20 7.05 -2.26 -14.32
C LEU A 20 6.76 -1.81 -12.87
N VAL A 21 7.83 -1.50 -12.14
CA VAL A 21 7.82 -0.99 -10.77
C VAL A 21 8.87 0.12 -10.70
N LEU A 22 8.49 1.25 -10.13
CA LEU A 22 9.40 2.37 -9.85
C LEU A 22 9.59 2.44 -8.35
N ASP A 23 10.85 2.32 -7.94
CA ASP A 23 11.26 2.37 -6.54
C ASP A 23 11.20 3.80 -5.99
N ASP A 24 11.33 3.96 -4.68
CA ASP A 24 11.42 5.27 -4.04
C ASP A 24 12.74 5.96 -4.42
N GLU A 25 12.62 7.20 -4.89
CA GLU A 25 13.73 8.06 -5.30
C GLU A 25 14.55 8.54 -4.08
N ARG A 26 13.95 8.60 -2.89
CA ARG A 26 14.57 9.06 -1.63
C ARG A 26 15.33 7.96 -0.89
N ALA A 27 14.99 6.70 -1.13
CA ALA A 27 15.52 5.58 -0.35
C ALA A 27 17.05 5.50 -0.35
N GLY A 28 17.70 5.73 -1.50
CA GLY A 28 19.15 5.86 -1.62
C GLY A 28 19.95 4.86 -0.77
N GLU A 29 20.79 5.41 0.13
CA GLU A 29 21.58 4.70 1.14
C GLU A 29 20.78 4.36 2.41
N HIS A 30 19.64 5.03 2.63
CA HIS A 30 18.74 4.87 3.79
C HIS A 30 17.76 3.69 3.66
N ALA A 31 17.86 2.87 2.60
CA ALA A 31 16.98 1.73 2.39
C ALA A 31 16.97 0.71 3.55
N GLY A 32 18.04 0.65 4.35
CA GLY A 32 18.11 -0.17 5.56
C GLY A 32 17.28 0.35 6.74
N ASP A 33 17.00 1.65 6.77
CA ASP A 33 16.25 2.31 7.85
C ASP A 33 14.73 2.24 7.66
N VAL A 34 14.29 2.00 6.41
CA VAL A 34 12.88 1.90 6.02
C VAL A 34 12.19 0.78 6.80
N ARG A 35 11.06 1.11 7.42
CA ARG A 35 10.21 0.21 8.22
C ARG A 35 8.89 -0.13 7.52
N ARG A 36 8.42 0.73 6.62
CA ARG A 36 7.22 0.50 5.81
C ARG A 36 7.48 0.75 4.34
N ILE A 37 6.95 -0.15 3.50
CA ILE A 37 6.87 0.05 2.06
C ILE A 37 5.42 0.38 1.70
N VAL A 38 5.18 1.61 1.24
CA VAL A 38 3.92 2.05 0.65
C VAL A 38 3.95 1.75 -0.84
N LEU A 39 3.10 0.83 -1.28
CA LEU A 39 2.88 0.50 -2.68
C LEU A 39 1.64 1.23 -3.19
N CYS A 40 1.72 1.86 -4.35
CA CYS A 40 0.56 2.47 -5.00
C CYS A 40 0.62 2.36 -6.52
N SER A 41 -0.46 2.76 -7.20
CA SER A 41 -0.52 2.87 -8.66
C SER A 41 -1.23 4.16 -9.06
N GLY A 42 -0.76 4.80 -10.13
CA GLY A 42 -1.39 5.99 -10.69
C GLY A 42 -1.20 7.26 -9.84
N LYS A 43 -2.18 8.17 -9.89
CA LYS A 43 -1.98 9.56 -9.45
C LYS A 43 -1.82 9.74 -7.94
N VAL A 44 -2.31 8.79 -7.12
CA VAL A 44 -2.20 8.86 -5.65
C VAL A 44 -0.74 8.94 -5.20
N TYR A 45 0.20 8.45 -6.01
CA TYR A 45 1.64 8.67 -5.80
C TYR A 45 2.01 10.14 -5.62
N TYR A 46 1.43 11.04 -6.42
CA TYR A 46 1.72 12.47 -6.29
C TYR A 46 1.07 13.05 -5.04
N ASP A 47 -0.13 12.60 -4.67
CA ASP A 47 -0.77 13.04 -3.43
C ASP A 47 0.07 12.62 -2.21
N LEU A 48 0.63 11.40 -2.23
CA LEU A 48 1.54 10.87 -1.20
C LEU A 48 2.88 11.62 -1.16
N THR A 49 3.59 11.66 -2.28
CA THR A 49 4.96 12.22 -2.30
C THR A 49 5.00 13.74 -2.18
N GLY A 50 3.85 14.41 -2.30
CA GLY A 50 3.73 15.87 -2.18
C GLY A 50 3.17 16.35 -0.85
N SER A 51 2.91 15.45 0.09
CA SER A 51 2.42 15.82 1.42
C SER A 51 3.56 16.04 2.40
N ASP A 52 3.37 16.94 3.36
CA ASP A 52 4.31 17.16 4.47
C ASP A 52 4.56 15.86 5.27
N ASP A 53 3.55 15.00 5.42
CA ASP A 53 3.67 13.68 6.06
C ASP A 53 4.79 12.81 5.42
N HIS A 54 5.03 12.94 4.10
CA HIS A 54 6.09 12.21 3.40
C HIS A 54 7.48 12.81 3.62
N ASP A 55 7.56 14.11 3.84
CA ASP A 55 8.81 14.79 4.16
C ASP A 55 9.25 14.51 5.60
N GLU A 56 8.28 14.26 6.49
CA GLU A 56 8.52 13.89 7.89
C GLU A 56 8.77 12.38 8.09
N ALA A 57 8.23 11.53 7.22
CA ALA A 57 8.32 10.06 7.32
C ALA A 57 9.58 9.48 6.66
N GLY A 58 10.75 9.70 7.26
CA GLY A 58 12.04 9.21 6.76
C GLY A 58 12.21 7.69 6.75
N ASP A 59 11.32 6.93 7.41
CA ASP A 59 11.33 5.47 7.49
C ASP A 59 10.27 4.80 6.60
N VAL A 60 9.60 5.55 5.72
CA VAL A 60 8.58 5.06 4.79
C VAL A 60 9.06 5.22 3.36
N ALA A 61 9.09 4.12 2.60
CA ALA A 61 9.38 4.17 1.17
C ALA A 61 8.08 4.19 0.35
N VAL A 62 7.96 5.08 -0.65
CA VAL A 62 6.82 5.16 -1.57
C VAL A 62 7.19 4.62 -2.96
N VAL A 63 6.65 3.45 -3.29
CA VAL A 63 6.94 2.69 -4.51
C VAL A 63 5.71 2.64 -5.42
N ARG A 64 5.91 2.83 -6.72
CA ARG A 64 4.85 2.72 -7.74
C ARG A 64 4.88 1.38 -8.45
N VAL A 65 3.72 0.75 -8.54
CA VAL A 65 3.48 -0.43 -9.38
C VAL A 65 2.78 0.01 -10.65
N GLU A 66 3.55 0.25 -11.71
CA GLU A 66 3.06 0.77 -12.99
C GLU A 66 2.35 -0.31 -13.82
N GLN A 67 2.79 -1.57 -13.70
CA GLN A 67 2.12 -2.71 -14.32
C GLN A 67 1.38 -3.55 -13.29
N LEU A 68 0.05 -3.53 -13.33
CA LEU A 68 -0.76 -4.42 -12.49
C LEU A 68 -0.93 -5.81 -13.12
N TYR A 69 -1.06 -5.89 -14.45
CA TYR A 69 -1.22 -7.15 -15.17
C TYR A 69 -0.39 -7.17 -16.47
N PRO A 70 0.32 -8.27 -16.77
CA PRO A 70 0.56 -9.43 -15.91
C PRO A 70 1.36 -9.04 -14.65
N MET A 71 1.10 -9.71 -13.51
CA MET A 71 1.73 -9.38 -12.22
C MET A 71 3.27 -9.37 -12.32
N PRO A 72 3.96 -8.23 -12.04
CA PRO A 72 5.41 -8.10 -12.21
C PRO A 72 6.18 -8.66 -11.00
N ARG A 73 6.00 -9.96 -10.72
CA ARG A 73 6.47 -10.63 -9.50
C ARG A 73 7.97 -10.42 -9.22
N SER A 74 8.82 -10.59 -10.23
CA SER A 74 10.27 -10.46 -10.07
C SER A 74 10.70 -9.01 -9.80
N ALA A 75 10.15 -8.06 -10.55
CA ALA A 75 10.44 -6.64 -10.36
C ALA A 75 9.98 -6.14 -8.98
N LEU A 76 8.76 -6.53 -8.57
CA LEU A 76 8.24 -6.14 -7.27
C LEU A 76 9.01 -6.81 -6.12
N ARG A 77 9.39 -8.09 -6.25
CA ARG A 77 10.24 -8.77 -5.26
C ARG A 77 11.58 -8.07 -5.10
N ALA A 78 12.25 -7.73 -6.21
CA ALA A 78 13.54 -7.06 -6.18
C ALA A 78 13.47 -5.71 -5.45
N VAL A 79 12.39 -4.95 -5.62
CA VAL A 79 12.16 -3.70 -4.88
C VAL A 79 11.90 -3.96 -3.40
N ILE A 80 11.02 -4.90 -3.06
CA ILE A 80 10.73 -5.23 -1.64
C ILE A 80 12.00 -5.70 -0.90
N ASP A 81 12.85 -6.49 -1.56
CA ASP A 81 14.09 -7.01 -0.96
C ASP A 81 15.15 -5.92 -0.74
N ARG A 82 15.04 -4.77 -1.40
CA ARG A 82 15.91 -3.61 -1.15
C ARG A 82 15.73 -3.05 0.26
N TYR A 83 14.60 -3.33 0.90
CA TYR A 83 14.23 -2.83 2.23
C TYR A 83 14.22 -3.96 3.26
N PRO A 84 15.40 -4.40 3.75
CA PRO A 84 15.50 -5.51 4.71
C PRO A 84 14.91 -5.15 6.09
N GLY A 85 14.89 -3.86 6.44
CA GLY A 85 14.32 -3.35 7.70
C GLY A 85 12.79 -3.31 7.71
N ALA A 86 12.15 -3.39 6.54
CA ALA A 86 10.70 -3.20 6.43
C ALA A 86 9.94 -4.35 7.08
N LYS A 87 9.04 -3.99 8.00
CA LYS A 87 8.12 -4.92 8.71
C LYS A 87 6.70 -4.89 8.16
N GLU A 88 6.42 -3.97 7.24
CA GLU A 88 5.10 -3.80 6.67
C GLU A 88 5.15 -3.40 5.20
N VAL A 89 4.23 -3.97 4.42
CA VAL A 89 3.93 -3.59 3.04
C VAL A 89 2.47 -3.13 3.00
N VAL A 90 2.24 -1.87 2.65
CA VAL A 90 0.90 -1.27 2.61
C VAL A 90 0.53 -1.00 1.16
N TRP A 91 -0.64 -1.49 0.72
CA TRP A 91 -1.22 -1.06 -0.55
C TRP A 91 -2.08 0.19 -0.34
N VAL A 92 -1.74 1.28 -1.02
CA VAL A 92 -2.46 2.55 -1.00
C VAL A 92 -3.20 2.76 -2.32
N GLN A 93 -4.49 3.06 -2.24
CA GLN A 93 -5.29 3.43 -3.41
C GLN A 93 -6.40 4.43 -3.04
N GLU A 94 -6.85 5.21 -4.03
CA GLU A 94 -7.94 6.18 -3.83
C GLU A 94 -9.32 5.57 -4.10
N GLU A 95 -9.37 4.43 -4.76
CA GLU A 95 -10.58 3.67 -5.02
C GLU A 95 -11.09 2.95 -3.76
N PRO A 96 -12.40 2.68 -3.64
CA PRO A 96 -12.96 1.79 -2.62
C PRO A 96 -12.26 0.43 -2.57
N ALA A 97 -12.20 -0.21 -1.39
CA ALA A 97 -11.47 -1.46 -1.17
C ALA A 97 -11.98 -2.65 -2.02
N ASN A 98 -13.26 -2.62 -2.39
CA ASN A 98 -13.89 -3.57 -3.31
C ASN A 98 -13.69 -3.20 -4.79
N MET A 99 -12.94 -2.14 -5.08
CA MET A 99 -12.57 -1.62 -6.39
C MET A 99 -11.05 -1.45 -6.47
N GLY A 100 -10.57 -0.88 -7.58
CA GLY A 100 -9.14 -0.69 -7.81
C GLY A 100 -8.40 -2.03 -7.86
N ALA A 101 -7.13 -2.01 -7.47
CA ALA A 101 -6.26 -3.17 -7.61
C ALA A 101 -6.14 -4.01 -6.34
N TRP A 102 -6.62 -3.52 -5.18
CA TRP A 102 -6.39 -4.15 -3.89
C TRP A 102 -6.74 -5.64 -3.86
N THR A 103 -7.93 -6.02 -4.33
CA THR A 103 -8.39 -7.42 -4.33
C THR A 103 -7.52 -8.33 -5.20
N TYR A 104 -6.95 -7.80 -6.28
CA TYR A 104 -6.01 -8.52 -7.15
C TYR A 104 -4.60 -8.59 -6.55
N MET A 105 -4.09 -7.48 -6.01
CA MET A 105 -2.71 -7.35 -5.54
C MET A 105 -2.50 -8.06 -4.21
N ARG A 106 -3.46 -7.99 -3.28
CA ARG A 106 -3.37 -8.55 -1.93
C ARG A 106 -2.78 -9.97 -1.85
N PRO A 107 -3.31 -10.99 -2.57
CA PRO A 107 -2.76 -12.36 -2.46
C PRO A 107 -1.32 -12.46 -2.95
N TRP A 108 -0.89 -11.59 -3.87
CA TRP A 108 0.51 -11.53 -4.31
C TRP A 108 1.39 -10.85 -3.28
N LEU A 109 0.92 -9.74 -2.70
CA LEU A 109 1.65 -9.03 -1.65
C LEU A 109 1.86 -9.92 -0.44
N GLN A 110 0.86 -10.70 -0.02
CA GLN A 110 1.00 -11.69 1.06
C GLN A 110 2.09 -12.73 0.77
N ARG A 111 2.16 -13.24 -0.47
CA ARG A 111 3.21 -14.19 -0.87
C ARG A 111 4.60 -13.56 -0.94
N LEU A 112 4.69 -12.31 -1.37
CA LEU A 112 5.97 -11.59 -1.52
C LEU A 112 6.51 -11.09 -0.18
N ALA A 113 5.62 -10.66 0.72
CA ALA A 113 5.92 -10.23 2.08
C ALA A 113 6.49 -11.37 2.92
N GLY A 114 5.97 -12.59 2.74
CA GLY A 114 6.29 -13.75 3.59
C GLY A 114 5.65 -13.61 4.97
N ASP A 115 6.13 -14.40 5.92
CA ASP A 115 5.59 -14.42 7.30
C ASP A 115 6.19 -13.29 8.17
N ASP A 116 7.28 -12.66 7.71
CA ASP A 116 8.04 -11.67 8.49
C ASP A 116 7.51 -10.23 8.36
N ARG A 117 6.55 -10.00 7.45
CA ARG A 117 6.04 -8.66 7.13
C ARG A 117 4.52 -8.65 7.10
N ALA A 118 3.93 -7.67 7.78
CA ALA A 118 2.50 -7.42 7.69
C ALA A 118 2.11 -6.88 6.30
N VAL A 119 0.90 -7.21 5.84
CA VAL A 119 0.33 -6.63 4.62
C VAL A 119 -0.93 -5.84 4.98
N GLY A 120 -0.84 -4.53 4.79
CA GLY A 120 -1.88 -3.55 5.13
C GLY A 120 -2.59 -2.98 3.90
N TYR A 121 -3.70 -2.29 4.14
CA TYR A 121 -4.48 -1.56 3.14
C TYR A 121 -4.84 -0.18 3.66
N VAL A 122 -4.55 0.85 2.87
CA VAL A 122 -5.02 2.22 3.10
C VAL A 122 -5.73 2.69 1.84
N GLY A 123 -7.01 3.00 1.97
CA GLY A 123 -7.79 3.52 0.87
C GLY A 123 -9.22 3.79 1.30
N ARG A 124 -10.11 4.06 0.35
CA ARG A 124 -11.53 4.23 0.70
C ARG A 124 -12.09 2.89 1.20
N PRO A 125 -12.98 2.89 2.20
CA PRO A 125 -13.68 1.69 2.63
C PRO A 125 -14.53 1.14 1.48
N GLU A 126 -15.07 -0.06 1.63
CA GLU A 126 -15.98 -0.62 0.63
C GLU A 126 -17.21 0.28 0.40
N ARG A 127 -17.58 0.43 -0.88
CA ARG A 127 -18.69 1.27 -1.33
C ARG A 127 -19.37 0.65 -2.53
N ALA A 128 -20.68 0.88 -2.65
CA ALA A 128 -21.42 0.57 -3.88
C ALA A 128 -21.15 1.60 -4.99
N SER A 129 -20.96 2.87 -4.61
CA SER A 129 -20.58 3.95 -5.53
C SER A 129 -19.05 4.03 -5.67
N PRO A 130 -18.51 4.38 -6.85
CA PRO A 130 -17.07 4.61 -7.03
C PRO A 130 -16.49 5.75 -6.18
N ALA A 131 -17.30 6.75 -5.85
CA ALA A 131 -16.88 7.93 -5.08
C ALA A 131 -18.03 8.56 -4.28
N GLU A 132 -17.66 9.39 -3.31
CA GLU A 132 -18.56 10.31 -2.60
C GLU A 132 -19.12 11.36 -3.56
N GLY A 133 -20.42 11.65 -3.46
CA GLY A 133 -21.07 12.66 -4.30
C GLY A 133 -20.83 14.12 -3.87
N TYR A 134 -20.20 14.35 -2.72
CA TYR A 134 -19.92 15.68 -2.18
C TYR A 134 -18.43 15.96 -2.14
N LYS A 135 -18.02 17.11 -2.69
CA LYS A 135 -16.60 17.50 -2.78
C LYS A 135 -15.90 17.46 -1.41
N LYS A 136 -16.51 18.04 -0.37
CA LYS A 136 -15.92 18.06 0.97
C LYS A 136 -15.62 16.65 1.50
N ALA A 137 -16.58 15.74 1.40
CA ALA A 137 -16.39 14.36 1.84
C ALA A 137 -15.30 13.65 1.00
N HIS A 138 -15.23 13.94 -0.29
CA HIS A 138 -14.17 13.43 -1.16
C HIS A 138 -12.78 13.92 -0.73
N ASP A 139 -12.63 15.23 -0.48
CA ASP A 139 -11.38 15.85 -0.04
C ASP A 139 -10.94 15.32 1.33
N ASP A 140 -11.87 15.22 2.29
CA ASP A 140 -11.62 14.71 3.64
C ASP A 140 -11.12 13.26 3.60
N GLN A 141 -11.70 12.43 2.72
CA GLN A 141 -11.24 11.06 2.50
C GLN A 141 -9.86 11.01 1.84
N GLN A 142 -9.59 11.87 0.85
CA GLN A 142 -8.27 11.90 0.21
C GLN A 142 -7.18 12.29 1.21
N ALA A 143 -7.41 13.32 2.02
CA ALA A 143 -6.49 13.73 3.08
C ALA A 143 -6.28 12.63 4.12
N ARG A 144 -7.34 11.86 4.46
CA ARG A 144 -7.22 10.72 5.36
C ARG A 144 -6.31 9.63 4.79
N ILE A 145 -6.47 9.28 3.51
CA ILE A 145 -5.67 8.25 2.83
C ILE A 145 -4.18 8.61 2.86
N VAL A 146 -3.86 9.86 2.51
CA VAL A 146 -2.47 10.35 2.51
C VAL A 146 -1.87 10.26 3.92
N ARG A 147 -2.55 10.83 4.92
CA ARG A 147 -2.08 10.79 6.30
C ARG A 147 -1.91 9.37 6.84
N GLU A 148 -2.87 8.48 6.56
CA GLU A 148 -2.81 7.09 7.04
C GLU A 148 -1.68 6.28 6.40
N ALA A 149 -1.24 6.61 5.19
CA ALA A 149 -0.11 5.94 4.56
C ALA A 149 1.20 6.11 5.36
N PHE A 150 1.35 7.23 6.08
CA PHE A 150 2.57 7.62 6.78
C PHE A 150 2.51 7.49 8.32
N ARG A 151 1.43 6.95 8.89
CA ARG A 151 1.29 6.80 10.36
C ARG A 151 2.33 5.83 10.95
N ALA A 152 2.88 6.11 12.13
CA ALA A 152 3.81 5.19 12.79
C ALA A 152 3.18 3.83 13.15
N ASP A 153 1.87 3.80 13.45
CA ASP A 153 1.18 2.57 13.83
C ASP A 153 0.99 1.63 12.62
N PRO A 154 1.11 0.30 12.81
CA PRO A 154 0.81 -0.67 11.76
C PRO A 154 -0.62 -0.52 11.23
N VAL A 155 -0.80 -0.68 9.93
CA VAL A 155 -2.11 -0.66 9.28
C VAL A 155 -2.82 -1.99 9.54
N GLU A 156 -4.02 -1.92 10.11
CA GLU A 156 -4.81 -3.13 10.35
C GLU A 156 -5.11 -3.87 9.03
N SER A 157 -4.78 -5.16 8.98
CA SER A 157 -5.19 -6.01 7.87
C SER A 157 -6.70 -6.27 7.99
N PRO A 158 -7.54 -6.02 6.95
CA PRO A 158 -9.00 -6.19 7.01
C PRO A 158 -9.53 -7.62 7.27
N ARG A 159 -8.69 -8.56 7.71
CA ARG A 159 -9.09 -9.96 7.99
C ARG A 159 -8.48 -10.57 9.27
N ALA A 160 -8.08 -9.80 10.28
CA ALA A 160 -7.65 -10.40 11.55
C ALA A 160 -8.82 -10.81 12.49
N SER A 161 -10.07 -10.44 12.19
CA SER A 161 -11.21 -10.64 13.11
C SER A 161 -12.27 -11.58 12.54
N VAL A 162 -11.91 -12.85 12.32
CA VAL A 162 -12.87 -13.98 12.42
C VAL A 162 -12.16 -15.16 13.09
N MET A 163 -11.84 -15.00 14.38
CA MET A 163 -11.76 -16.17 15.27
C MET A 163 -13.18 -16.41 15.77
N VAL A 164 -13.89 -17.34 15.12
CA VAL A 164 -15.10 -17.93 15.71
C VAL A 164 -14.65 -18.60 17.00
N LYS A 165 -15.03 -18.03 18.14
CA LYS A 165 -14.86 -18.67 19.44
C LYS A 165 -15.66 -19.96 19.38
N GLU A 166 -15.00 -21.12 19.34
CA GLU A 166 -15.70 -22.40 19.39
C GLU A 166 -16.61 -22.40 20.63
N PRO A 167 -17.88 -22.82 20.51
CA PRO A 167 -18.73 -22.94 21.68
C PRO A 167 -18.11 -24.00 22.60
N GLY A 168 -17.77 -23.58 23.81
CA GLY A 168 -17.13 -24.43 24.80
C GLY A 168 -17.93 -25.73 24.96
N ARG A 169 -17.26 -26.87 24.76
CA ARG A 169 -17.74 -28.15 25.27
C ARG A 169 -17.81 -28.02 26.78
N SER A 170 -19.02 -27.87 27.33
CA SER A 170 -19.26 -28.17 28.73
C SER A 170 -18.95 -29.64 28.94
N GLY A 171 -17.87 -29.92 29.67
CA GLY A 171 -17.65 -31.23 30.26
C GLY A 171 -18.78 -31.49 31.26
N ALA A 172 -19.70 -32.38 30.90
CA ALA A 172 -20.46 -33.12 31.89
C ALA A 172 -19.54 -34.24 32.38
N GLU A 173 -18.81 -33.95 33.45
CA GLU A 173 -18.09 -34.94 34.23
C GLU A 173 -19.10 -35.62 35.16
N ALA A 174 -19.16 -36.95 35.08
CA ALA A 174 -19.98 -37.79 35.91
C ALA A 174 -19.42 -37.85 37.34
N ALA A 175 -20.30 -37.83 38.35
CA ALA A 175 -20.02 -38.36 39.67
C ALA A 175 -21.33 -38.84 40.34
N ASP A 176 -21.28 -40.12 40.74
CA ASP A 176 -22.19 -40.95 41.55
C ASP A 176 -23.54 -41.42 40.96
#